data_AF-A0A9W7GFC2-F1
#
_entry.id   AF-A0A9W7GFC2-F1
#
_cell.length_a   1.000
_cell.length_b   1.000
_cell.length_c   1.000
_cell.angle_alpha   90.00
_cell.angle_beta   90.00
_cell.angle_gamma   90.00
#
_symmetry.space_group_name_H-M   'P 1'
#
loop_
_entity.id
_entity.type
_entity.pdbx_description
1 polymer ?
#
loop_
_entity_poly.entity_id
_entity_poly.type
_entity_poly.pdbx_seq_one_letter_code
_entity_poly.pdbx_strand_id
1 'polypeptide(L)'
;MSIRIYSQNVCVLPPGSRERYLQTGSLLGAVLTLTIFLLLFLIFPPIYLISAGIFGIVTWLAAPLCFYTSLPLITLLTIFHSHDYKRERLSMLLRTKLLTPSGEPLYDVVCMQELFGCWYSDRNRTWFKALMAEHGYKYSALPGNKPWEIFPALWANSGLAIFSTHQLQDVQHTPFVNRILYDYWTVQRGVLSCKIVQKVEGKSPITTCVGSTHFGPPIGVLEVFNGMPKFLINLLDKYSEQIGEACDVVKGWKKEGLEGVLAGDFNAPVNGREYRELKARLGDAGMALIDKGFEAEGWPSTVNPESDRMLTGGGRTGMVLDYAWISGGLEGEGAVGKVEVEGEEGWECISDHYPVMGKFWRRKQEGR
;
A
#
# COMPACT_ATOMS: atom_id res chain seq x y z
N MET A 1 -15.71 -24.35 3.58
CA MET A 1 -15.48 -23.63 2.32
C MET A 1 -14.22 -22.80 2.51
N SER A 2 -13.37 -22.70 1.49
CA SER A 2 -12.13 -21.92 1.58
C SER A 2 -12.13 -20.74 0.60
N ILE A 3 -11.51 -19.64 0.99
CA ILE A 3 -11.18 -18.51 0.12
C ILE A 3 -9.67 -18.48 -0.06
N ARG A 4 -9.22 -18.34 -1.31
CA ARG A 4 -7.81 -18.14 -1.67
C ARG A 4 -7.55 -16.66 -1.93
N ILE A 5 -6.56 -16.09 -1.25
CA ILE A 5 -6.16 -14.69 -1.36
C ILE A 5 -4.72 -14.57 -1.87
N TYR A 6 -4.49 -13.56 -2.70
CA TYR A 6 -3.19 -13.09 -3.13
C TYR A 6 -3.05 -11.62 -2.72
N SER A 7 -1.95 -11.23 -2.08
CA SER A 7 -1.65 -9.84 -1.75
C SER A 7 -0.25 -9.48 -2.19
N GLN A 8 -0.09 -8.36 -2.91
CA GLN A 8 1.23 -7.90 -3.33
C GLN A 8 1.27 -6.38 -3.52
N ASN A 9 2.34 -5.76 -3.04
CA ASN A 9 2.75 -4.44 -3.48
C ASN A 9 3.31 -4.53 -4.91
N VAL A 10 2.72 -3.83 -5.90
CA VAL A 10 3.07 -3.96 -7.33
C VAL A 10 3.91 -2.79 -7.86
N CYS A 11 4.18 -1.78 -7.03
CA CYS A 11 5.00 -0.61 -7.35
C CYS A 11 4.72 0.04 -8.71
N VAL A 12 3.44 0.20 -9.04
CA VAL A 12 2.97 0.93 -10.20
C VAL A 12 2.78 2.39 -9.79
N LEU A 13 3.91 3.09 -9.67
CA LEU A 13 3.94 4.48 -9.24
C LEU A 13 3.35 5.46 -10.29
N PRO A 14 2.91 6.66 -9.92
CA PRO A 14 2.44 7.68 -10.87
C PRO A 14 3.51 8.04 -11.92
N PRO A 15 3.14 8.54 -13.11
CA PRO A 15 4.12 9.08 -14.06
C PRO A 15 5.02 10.14 -13.41
N GLY A 16 6.34 10.05 -13.63
CA GLY A 16 7.36 10.93 -13.05
C GLY A 16 8.04 10.43 -11.76
N SER A 17 7.49 9.43 -11.07
CA SER A 17 7.98 8.90 -9.78
C SER A 17 9.29 8.12 -9.82
N ARG A 18 9.57 7.42 -10.92
CA ARG A 18 10.75 6.53 -11.09
C ARG A 18 11.87 7.14 -11.90
N GLU A 19 11.75 8.42 -12.24
CA GLU A 19 12.93 9.11 -12.75
C GLU A 19 13.94 9.20 -11.62
N ARG A 20 15.14 8.67 -11.87
CA ARG A 20 16.31 8.66 -10.97
C ARG A 20 16.61 10.01 -10.30
N TYR A 21 16.03 11.08 -10.84
CA TYR A 21 16.19 12.47 -10.43
C TYR A 21 15.02 13.05 -9.64
N LEU A 22 13.88 12.37 -9.48
CA LEU A 22 12.72 12.94 -8.78
C LEU A 22 12.84 12.84 -7.25
N GLN A 23 13.36 11.75 -6.70
CA GLN A 23 13.68 11.66 -5.26
C GLN A 23 14.74 12.70 -4.87
N THR A 24 15.77 12.84 -5.72
CA THR A 24 16.76 13.90 -5.59
C THR A 24 16.11 15.27 -5.75
N GLY A 25 15.19 15.46 -6.70
CA GLY A 25 14.51 16.72 -6.97
C GLY A 25 13.50 17.14 -5.90
N SER A 26 12.79 16.19 -5.30
CA SER A 26 11.88 16.43 -4.18
C SER A 26 12.65 16.69 -2.89
N LEU A 27 13.75 15.97 -2.66
CA LEU A 27 14.68 16.24 -1.56
C LEU A 27 15.35 17.62 -1.74
N LEU A 28 15.85 17.92 -2.94
CA LEU A 28 16.46 19.22 -3.26
C LEU A 28 15.42 20.34 -3.13
N GLY A 29 14.20 20.12 -3.60
CA GLY A 29 13.08 21.05 -3.44
C GLY A 29 12.73 21.30 -1.98
N ALA A 30 12.59 20.24 -1.18
CA ALA A 30 12.33 20.34 0.25
C ALA A 30 13.47 21.05 1.01
N VAL A 31 14.73 20.72 0.70
CA VAL A 31 15.92 21.36 1.28
C VAL A 31 16.00 22.83 0.85
N LEU A 32 15.73 23.16 -0.41
CA LEU A 32 15.75 24.53 -0.90
C LEU A 32 14.65 25.37 -0.26
N THR A 33 13.42 24.84 -0.17
CA THR A 33 12.30 25.50 0.52
C THR A 33 12.60 25.70 2.00
N LEU A 34 13.14 24.69 2.69
CA LEU A 34 13.54 24.80 4.09
C LEU A 34 14.68 25.81 4.29
N THR A 35 15.67 25.83 3.39
CA THR A 35 16.80 26.75 3.46
C THR A 35 16.37 28.20 3.22
N ILE A 36 15.51 28.44 2.22
CA ILE A 36 14.90 29.75 1.98
C ILE A 36 14.11 30.19 3.21
N PHE A 37 13.34 29.28 3.81
CA PHE A 37 12.59 29.55 5.04
C PHE A 37 13.48 29.93 6.22
N LEU A 38 14.57 29.17 6.45
CA LEU A 38 15.54 29.46 7.51
C LEU A 38 16.33 30.76 7.29
N LEU A 39 16.63 31.10 6.03
CA LEU A 39 17.25 32.39 5.69
C LEU A 39 16.31 33.56 5.97
N LEU A 40 15.03 33.42 5.62
CA LEU A 40 14.01 34.44 5.94
C LEU A 40 13.80 34.58 7.47
N PHE A 41 13.93 33.49 8.23
CA PHE A 41 13.88 33.47 9.70
C PHE A 41 15.00 34.32 10.34
N LEU A 42 16.23 34.18 9.85
CA LEU A 42 17.40 34.86 10.43
C LEU A 42 17.41 36.38 10.19
N ILE A 43 16.74 36.85 9.13
CA ILE A 43 16.80 38.26 8.72
C ILE A 43 15.66 39.09 9.35
N PHE A 44 14.49 38.51 9.66
CA PHE A 44 13.33 39.28 10.19
C PHE A 44 12.49 38.58 11.29
N PRO A 45 12.96 38.53 12.55
CA PRO A 45 12.32 37.77 13.64
C PRO A 45 10.90 38.19 14.07
N PRO A 46 10.51 39.49 14.10
CA PRO A 46 9.15 39.88 14.52
C PRO A 46 8.11 39.66 13.41
N ILE A 47 8.53 39.84 12.16
CA ILE A 47 7.74 39.51 10.97
C ILE A 47 7.56 38.00 10.87
N TYR A 48 8.47 37.19 11.44
CA TYR A 48 8.45 35.74 11.39
C TYR A 48 7.30 35.06 12.13
N LEU A 49 6.75 35.56 13.25
CA LEU A 49 5.57 34.89 13.85
C LEU A 49 4.33 35.04 12.97
N ILE A 50 4.15 36.24 12.42
CA ILE A 50 3.08 36.55 11.46
C ILE A 50 3.37 35.85 10.12
N SER A 51 4.63 35.81 9.69
CA SER A 51 5.06 35.17 8.46
C SER A 51 5.20 33.68 8.56
N ALA A 52 5.36 33.06 9.73
CA ALA A 52 5.32 31.61 9.92
C ALA A 52 3.89 31.13 10.07
N GLY A 53 2.98 31.97 10.58
CA GLY A 53 1.54 31.78 10.44
C GLY A 53 1.12 31.88 8.97
N ILE A 54 1.50 32.96 8.28
CA ILE A 54 1.21 33.18 6.86
C ILE A 54 1.97 32.18 5.98
N PHE A 55 3.21 31.80 6.26
CA PHE A 55 3.98 30.79 5.52
C PHE A 55 3.54 29.39 5.91
N GLY A 56 3.09 29.12 7.13
CA GLY A 56 2.37 27.89 7.45
C GLY A 56 1.14 27.77 6.57
N ILE A 57 0.33 28.83 6.49
CA ILE A 57 -0.87 28.91 5.64
C ILE A 57 -0.52 28.91 4.15
N VAL A 58 0.49 29.65 3.71
CA VAL A 58 0.91 29.81 2.31
C VAL A 58 1.70 28.60 1.86
N THR A 59 2.49 27.93 2.67
CA THR A 59 3.08 26.64 2.31
C THR A 59 2.00 25.56 2.33
N TRP A 60 1.02 25.60 3.25
CA TRP A 60 -0.12 24.69 3.16
C TRP A 60 -1.04 24.94 1.95
N LEU A 61 -1.20 26.19 1.50
CA LEU A 61 -2.07 26.56 0.38
C LEU A 61 -1.32 26.61 -0.96
N ALA A 62 -0.06 27.03 -0.94
CA ALA A 62 0.82 27.18 -2.09
C ALA A 62 1.77 26.01 -2.30
N ALA A 63 2.05 25.11 -1.34
CA ALA A 63 2.69 23.83 -1.70
C ALA A 63 1.78 23.00 -2.62
N PRO A 64 0.45 22.92 -2.39
CA PRO A 64 -0.48 22.43 -3.41
C PRO A 64 -0.31 23.16 -4.74
N LEU A 65 -0.34 24.49 -4.75
CA LEU A 65 -0.23 25.28 -5.99
C LEU A 65 1.11 25.08 -6.72
N CYS A 66 2.23 25.13 -6.02
CA CYS A 66 3.57 24.87 -6.54
C CYS A 66 3.67 23.44 -7.05
N PHE A 67 3.19 22.45 -6.31
CA PHE A 67 3.14 21.06 -6.77
C PHE A 67 2.28 20.93 -8.03
N TYR A 68 1.06 21.47 -8.04
CA TYR A 68 0.15 21.44 -9.20
C TYR A 68 0.66 22.22 -10.42
N THR A 69 1.53 23.23 -10.24
CA THR A 69 2.13 24.01 -11.34
C THR A 69 3.46 23.44 -11.83
N SER A 70 4.27 22.83 -10.95
CA SER A 70 5.53 22.18 -11.32
C SER A 70 5.33 20.78 -11.88
N LEU A 71 4.28 20.06 -11.48
CA LEU A 71 4.02 18.70 -11.94
C LEU A 71 3.71 18.61 -13.44
N PRO A 72 2.94 19.51 -14.08
CA PRO A 72 2.78 19.53 -15.53
C PRO A 72 4.10 19.73 -16.28
N LEU A 73 5.01 20.57 -15.74
CA LEU A 73 6.33 20.80 -16.31
C LEU A 73 7.22 19.56 -16.18
N ILE A 74 7.25 18.94 -15.00
CA ILE A 74 7.93 17.66 -14.76
C ILE A 74 7.33 16.58 -15.67
N THR A 75 6.01 16.48 -15.73
CA THR A 75 5.30 15.50 -16.57
C THR A 75 5.66 15.69 -18.05
N LEU A 76 5.68 16.92 -18.57
CA LEU A 76 6.12 17.23 -19.94
C LEU A 76 7.56 16.84 -20.21
N LEU A 77 8.47 17.01 -19.24
CA LEU A 77 9.87 16.60 -19.36
C LEU A 77 10.03 15.06 -19.31
N THR A 78 9.21 14.39 -18.49
CA THR A 78 9.26 12.92 -18.27
C THR A 78 8.57 12.09 -19.35
N ILE A 79 7.59 12.67 -20.06
CA ILE A 79 6.81 11.99 -21.13
C ILE A 79 7.74 11.43 -22.24
N PHE A 80 8.92 12.01 -22.43
CA PHE A 80 9.83 11.65 -23.52
C PHE A 80 10.95 10.67 -23.14
N HIS A 81 11.17 10.35 -21.85
CA HIS A 81 12.44 9.73 -21.43
C HIS A 81 12.35 8.36 -20.75
N SER A 82 11.17 7.80 -20.47
CA SER A 82 11.11 6.60 -19.61
C SER A 82 9.99 5.61 -19.99
N HIS A 83 10.32 4.53 -20.70
CA HIS A 83 9.46 3.33 -20.75
C HIS A 83 9.59 2.56 -19.42
N ASP A 84 8.67 2.76 -18.47
CA ASP A 84 8.71 2.14 -17.12
C ASP A 84 8.12 0.70 -17.07
N TYR A 85 7.97 0.03 -18.22
CA TYR A 85 7.48 -1.35 -18.39
C TYR A 85 6.30 -1.78 -17.49
N LYS A 86 5.45 -0.83 -17.07
CA LYS A 86 4.42 -1.04 -16.04
C LYS A 86 3.35 -2.02 -16.52
N ARG A 87 2.97 -1.93 -17.80
CA ARG A 87 1.94 -2.78 -18.38
C ARG A 87 2.47 -4.19 -18.61
N GLU A 88 3.71 -4.29 -19.04
CA GLU A 88 4.44 -5.53 -19.27
C GLU A 88 4.54 -6.31 -17.96
N ARG A 89 5.00 -5.66 -16.87
CA ARG A 89 5.07 -6.26 -15.53
C ARG A 89 3.72 -6.71 -15.00
N LEU A 90 2.68 -5.88 -15.14
CA LEU A 90 1.32 -6.22 -14.73
C LEU A 90 0.73 -7.36 -15.57
N SER A 91 1.00 -7.39 -16.87
CA SER A 91 0.57 -8.49 -17.76
C SER A 91 1.27 -9.80 -17.38
N MET A 92 2.56 -9.74 -17.10
CA MET A 92 3.36 -10.88 -16.64
C MET A 92 2.86 -11.38 -15.28
N LEU A 93 2.57 -10.48 -14.33
CA LEU A 93 1.94 -10.82 -13.05
C LEU A 93 0.65 -11.62 -13.24
N LEU A 94 -0.26 -11.12 -14.07
CA LEU A 94 -1.51 -11.81 -14.35
C LEU A 94 -1.27 -13.22 -14.92
N ARG A 95 -0.46 -13.32 -15.98
CA ARG A 95 -0.24 -14.58 -16.71
C ARG A 95 0.51 -15.64 -15.92
N THR A 96 1.48 -15.22 -15.10
CA THR A 96 2.40 -16.16 -14.44
C THR A 96 2.03 -16.46 -13.00
N LYS A 97 1.30 -15.56 -12.32
CA LYS A 97 1.02 -15.69 -10.88
C LYS A 97 -0.46 -15.70 -10.52
N LEU A 98 -1.34 -15.10 -11.32
CA LEU A 98 -2.76 -14.98 -10.97
C LEU A 98 -3.67 -15.95 -11.73
N LEU A 99 -3.15 -16.61 -12.77
CA LEU A 99 -3.89 -17.55 -13.62
C LEU A 99 -3.22 -18.92 -13.69
N THR A 100 -4.03 -19.97 -13.89
CA THR A 100 -3.55 -21.30 -14.24
C THR A 100 -2.97 -21.28 -15.66
N PRO A 101 -2.21 -22.32 -16.08
CA PRO A 101 -1.80 -22.47 -17.49
C PRO A 101 -2.97 -22.50 -18.49
N SER A 102 -4.18 -22.85 -18.03
CA SER A 102 -5.40 -22.82 -18.84
C SER A 102 -6.10 -21.46 -18.86
N GLY A 103 -5.58 -20.45 -18.15
CA GLY A 103 -6.14 -19.09 -18.11
C GLY A 103 -7.21 -18.86 -17.04
N GLU A 104 -7.39 -19.79 -16.09
CA GLU A 104 -8.41 -19.67 -15.03
C GLU A 104 -7.85 -18.97 -13.78
N PRO A 105 -8.66 -18.21 -13.01
CA PRO A 105 -8.23 -17.61 -11.74
C PRO A 105 -7.63 -18.61 -10.74
N LEU A 106 -6.38 -18.37 -10.32
CA LEU A 106 -5.74 -19.12 -9.24
C LEU A 106 -6.27 -18.75 -7.85
N TYR A 107 -6.73 -17.51 -7.70
CA TYR A 107 -7.19 -16.95 -6.44
C TYR A 107 -8.64 -16.49 -6.55
N ASP A 108 -9.34 -16.51 -5.42
CA ASP A 108 -10.69 -15.95 -5.32
C ASP A 108 -10.63 -14.43 -5.20
N VAL A 109 -9.55 -13.93 -4.58
CA VAL A 109 -9.35 -12.53 -4.22
C VAL A 109 -7.90 -12.12 -4.45
N VAL A 110 -7.69 -10.97 -5.08
CA VAL A 110 -6.36 -10.37 -5.31
C VAL A 110 -6.35 -8.96 -4.74
N CYS A 111 -5.59 -8.76 -3.68
CA CYS A 111 -5.29 -7.48 -3.06
C CYS A 111 -4.01 -6.91 -3.64
N MET A 112 -4.01 -5.65 -4.05
CA MET A 112 -2.82 -4.97 -4.53
C MET A 112 -2.56 -3.70 -3.73
N GLN A 113 -1.28 -3.43 -3.49
CA GLN A 113 -0.76 -2.18 -2.98
C GLN A 113 0.10 -1.50 -4.04
N GLU A 114 0.25 -0.18 -3.96
CA GLU A 114 0.95 0.65 -4.96
C GLU A 114 0.51 0.46 -6.41
N LEU A 115 -0.72 0.00 -6.64
CA LEU A 115 -1.38 0.17 -7.92
C LEU A 115 -1.91 1.61 -7.97
N PHE A 116 -1.00 2.60 -8.08
CA PHE A 116 -1.30 4.02 -7.90
C PHE A 116 -1.98 4.66 -9.10
N GLY A 117 -2.96 5.51 -8.78
CA GLY A 117 -3.57 6.46 -9.70
C GLY A 117 -3.30 7.87 -9.21
N CYS A 118 -3.14 8.79 -10.12
CA CYS A 118 -3.07 10.21 -9.82
C CYS A 118 -4.23 10.95 -10.49
N TRP A 119 -4.48 12.19 -10.07
CA TRP A 119 -5.57 13.00 -10.60
C TRP A 119 -5.42 13.31 -12.10
N TYR A 120 -4.21 13.26 -12.63
CA TYR A 120 -3.90 13.51 -14.04
C TYR A 120 -3.72 12.22 -14.87
N SER A 121 -3.63 11.04 -14.23
CA SER A 121 -3.46 9.77 -14.95
C SER A 121 -3.90 8.57 -14.13
N ASP A 122 -4.80 7.77 -14.70
CA ASP A 122 -5.24 6.47 -14.16
C ASP A 122 -5.08 5.33 -15.17
N ARG A 123 -4.31 5.56 -16.24
CA ARG A 123 -4.30 4.72 -17.44
C ARG A 123 -3.92 3.27 -17.16
N ASN A 124 -2.96 3.03 -16.28
CA ASN A 124 -2.50 1.66 -15.96
C ASN A 124 -3.51 0.92 -15.09
N ARG A 125 -4.14 1.59 -14.12
CA ARG A 125 -5.18 1.00 -13.26
C ARG A 125 -6.42 0.62 -14.06
N THR A 126 -6.88 1.53 -14.91
CA THR A 126 -8.03 1.30 -15.79
C THR A 126 -7.77 0.15 -16.75
N TRP A 127 -6.61 0.15 -17.42
CA TRP A 127 -6.22 -0.94 -18.32
C TRP A 127 -6.13 -2.28 -17.59
N PHE A 128 -5.46 -2.32 -16.45
CA PHE A 128 -5.27 -3.57 -15.70
C PHE A 128 -6.57 -4.09 -15.11
N LYS A 129 -7.48 -3.21 -14.67
CA LYS A 129 -8.83 -3.58 -14.25
C LYS A 129 -9.60 -4.27 -15.38
N ALA A 130 -9.56 -3.73 -16.59
CA ALA A 130 -10.21 -4.36 -17.75
C ALA A 130 -9.60 -5.73 -18.03
N LEU A 131 -8.27 -5.83 -18.01
CA LEU A 131 -7.55 -7.08 -18.24
C LEU A 131 -7.88 -8.15 -17.17
N MET A 132 -7.96 -7.77 -15.89
CA MET A 132 -8.38 -8.66 -14.79
C MET A 132 -9.80 -9.19 -15.00
N ALA A 133 -10.72 -8.32 -15.44
CA ALA A 133 -12.12 -8.70 -15.69
C ALA A 133 -12.27 -9.68 -16.87
N GLU A 134 -11.48 -9.52 -17.92
CA GLU A 134 -11.41 -10.45 -19.07
C GLU A 134 -11.01 -11.88 -18.63
N HIS A 135 -10.22 -12.00 -17.56
CA HIS A 135 -9.72 -13.27 -17.04
C HIS A 135 -10.46 -13.74 -15.78
N GLY A 136 -11.73 -13.37 -15.62
CA GLY A 136 -12.61 -13.94 -14.60
C GLY A 136 -12.68 -13.17 -13.27
N TYR A 137 -11.82 -12.20 -13.02
CA TYR A 137 -11.93 -11.30 -11.87
C TYR A 137 -12.94 -10.17 -12.13
N LYS A 138 -14.21 -10.55 -12.27
CA LYS A 138 -15.32 -9.69 -12.73
C LYS A 138 -15.63 -8.53 -11.80
N TYR A 139 -15.29 -8.65 -10.51
CA TYR A 139 -15.59 -7.63 -9.51
C TYR A 139 -14.30 -6.96 -9.05
N SER A 140 -14.34 -5.64 -8.88
CA SER A 140 -13.19 -4.88 -8.42
C SER A 140 -13.59 -3.70 -7.54
N ALA A 141 -12.77 -3.42 -6.54
CA ALA A 141 -12.82 -2.24 -5.71
C ALA A 141 -11.51 -1.47 -5.87
N LEU A 142 -11.62 -0.19 -6.19
CA LEU A 142 -10.50 0.72 -6.36
C LEU A 142 -10.90 2.08 -5.77
N PRO A 143 -10.03 2.73 -4.98
CA PRO A 143 -10.24 4.09 -4.53
C PRO A 143 -10.26 5.04 -5.73
N GLY A 144 -11.06 6.08 -5.58
CA GLY A 144 -11.11 7.19 -6.51
C GLY A 144 -9.75 7.86 -6.69
N ASN A 145 -9.62 8.61 -7.78
CA ASN A 145 -8.39 9.34 -8.11
C ASN A 145 -8.67 10.81 -8.40
N LYS A 146 -9.90 11.29 -8.22
CA LYS A 146 -10.21 12.71 -8.46
C LYS A 146 -9.52 13.58 -7.41
N PRO A 147 -9.15 14.83 -7.74
CA PRO A 147 -8.40 15.70 -6.81
C PRO A 147 -9.02 15.78 -5.40
N TRP A 148 -10.36 15.90 -5.31
CA TRP A 148 -11.07 15.98 -4.03
C TRP A 148 -11.20 14.64 -3.29
N GLU A 149 -11.02 13.51 -3.97
CA GLU A 149 -11.04 12.17 -3.36
C GLU A 149 -9.67 11.84 -2.73
N ILE A 150 -8.58 12.34 -3.32
CA ILE A 150 -7.21 12.05 -2.87
C ILE A 150 -6.66 13.09 -1.87
N PHE A 151 -7.27 14.28 -1.80
CA PHE A 151 -6.86 15.35 -0.89
C PHE A 151 -6.78 14.86 0.58
N PRO A 152 -5.79 15.31 1.38
CA PRO A 152 -4.70 16.24 1.07
C PRO A 152 -3.53 15.69 0.25
N ALA A 153 -3.54 14.40 -0.13
CA ALA A 153 -2.48 13.90 -1.01
C ALA A 153 -2.61 14.58 -2.38
N LEU A 154 -1.50 15.15 -2.87
CA LEU A 154 -1.47 15.95 -4.09
C LEU A 154 -1.02 15.13 -5.30
N TRP A 155 -0.46 13.95 -5.05
CA TRP A 155 0.20 13.16 -6.08
C TRP A 155 -0.55 11.87 -6.40
N ALA A 156 -0.66 10.95 -5.44
CA ALA A 156 -1.27 9.64 -5.65
C ALA A 156 -2.45 9.37 -4.68
N ASN A 157 -3.41 8.58 -5.16
CA ASN A 157 -4.36 7.92 -4.26
C ASN A 157 -3.67 6.82 -3.43
N SER A 158 -4.41 6.04 -2.66
CA SER A 158 -3.83 5.00 -1.79
C SER A 158 -3.09 3.87 -2.51
N GLY A 159 -3.27 3.72 -3.83
CA GLY A 159 -2.71 2.61 -4.60
C GLY A 159 -3.32 1.24 -4.26
N LEU A 160 -4.38 1.22 -3.45
CA LEU A 160 -5.04 -0.02 -3.07
C LEU A 160 -5.99 -0.49 -4.17
N ALA A 161 -6.06 -1.81 -4.37
CA ALA A 161 -7.09 -2.44 -5.18
C ALA A 161 -7.47 -3.82 -4.61
N ILE A 162 -8.71 -4.22 -4.82
CA ILE A 162 -9.19 -5.59 -4.61
C ILE A 162 -9.87 -6.05 -5.89
N PHE A 163 -9.44 -7.19 -6.43
CA PHE A 163 -10.09 -7.89 -7.54
C PHE A 163 -10.64 -9.23 -7.04
N SER A 164 -11.79 -9.64 -7.54
CA SER A 164 -12.49 -10.83 -7.03
C SER A 164 -13.28 -11.54 -8.12
N THR A 165 -13.29 -12.87 -8.05
CA THR A 165 -14.18 -13.73 -8.86
C THR A 165 -15.61 -13.74 -8.30
N HIS A 166 -15.77 -13.35 -7.03
CA HIS A 166 -17.03 -13.29 -6.28
C HIS A 166 -17.53 -11.84 -6.15
N GLN A 167 -18.84 -11.68 -5.96
CA GLN A 167 -19.47 -10.37 -5.84
C GLN A 167 -18.93 -9.58 -4.62
N LEU A 168 -18.57 -8.32 -4.86
CA LEU A 168 -18.19 -7.37 -3.82
C LEU A 168 -19.39 -6.53 -3.38
N GLN A 169 -19.53 -6.34 -2.07
CA GLN A 169 -20.52 -5.48 -1.41
C GLN A 169 -19.82 -4.57 -0.39
N ASP A 170 -20.50 -3.51 0.02
CA ASP A 170 -20.04 -2.58 1.06
C ASP A 170 -18.56 -2.16 0.90
N VAL A 171 -18.21 -1.74 -0.32
CA VAL A 171 -16.85 -1.29 -0.64
C VAL A 171 -16.60 0.04 0.06
N GLN A 172 -15.62 0.07 0.95
CA GLN A 172 -15.24 1.24 1.73
C GLN A 172 -13.74 1.47 1.65
N HIS A 173 -13.35 2.71 1.32
CA HIS A 173 -11.98 3.19 1.45
C HIS A 173 -11.87 4.05 2.70
N THR A 174 -11.04 3.63 3.65
CA THR A 174 -10.78 4.31 4.92
C THR A 174 -9.34 4.84 4.88
N PRO A 175 -9.12 6.08 4.41
CA PRO A 175 -7.79 6.67 4.38
C PRO A 175 -7.29 6.93 5.80
N PHE A 176 -5.99 6.78 6.02
CA PHE A 176 -5.39 7.15 7.30
C PHE A 176 -5.42 8.66 7.48
N VAL A 177 -6.01 9.08 8.60
CA VAL A 177 -6.05 10.46 9.07
C VAL A 177 -4.69 10.83 9.64
N ASN A 178 -4.05 9.91 10.38
CA ASN A 178 -2.73 10.10 10.95
C ASN A 178 -1.67 9.67 9.94
N ARG A 179 -1.29 10.59 9.05
CA ARG A 179 -0.29 10.33 8.00
C ARG A 179 1.10 10.68 8.48
N ILE A 180 2.06 9.88 8.03
CA ILE A 180 3.48 10.20 8.15
C ILE A 180 3.77 11.44 7.30
N LEU A 181 4.69 12.30 7.75
CA LEU A 181 4.91 13.63 7.19
C LEU A 181 5.00 13.67 5.66
N TYR A 182 5.75 12.76 5.03
CA TYR A 182 5.93 12.75 3.58
C TYR A 182 4.71 12.17 2.84
N ASP A 183 3.95 11.25 3.46
CA ASP A 183 2.72 10.70 2.87
C ASP A 183 1.65 11.78 2.74
N TYR A 184 1.64 12.78 3.63
CA TYR A 184 0.63 13.84 3.67
C TYR A 184 0.38 14.47 2.29
N TRP A 185 1.45 14.72 1.55
CA TRP A 185 1.42 15.37 0.24
C TRP A 185 1.54 14.39 -0.92
N THR A 186 2.03 13.18 -0.69
CA THR A 186 2.40 12.24 -1.76
C THR A 186 1.37 11.15 -1.97
N VAL A 187 0.82 10.56 -0.91
CA VAL A 187 -0.02 9.37 -1.02
C VAL A 187 -1.07 9.30 0.08
N GLN A 188 -2.31 9.02 -0.31
CA GLN A 188 -3.40 8.83 0.64
C GLN A 188 -3.46 7.37 1.11
N ARG A 189 -2.51 6.91 1.92
CA ARG A 189 -2.51 5.53 2.46
C ARG A 189 -3.75 5.20 3.30
N GLY A 190 -4.04 3.91 3.51
CA GLY A 190 -5.23 3.50 4.27
C GLY A 190 -5.56 2.01 4.21
N VAL A 191 -6.85 1.74 4.41
CA VAL A 191 -7.47 0.41 4.24
C VAL A 191 -8.57 0.49 3.20
N LEU A 192 -8.55 -0.39 2.21
CA LEU A 192 -9.66 -0.63 1.30
C LEU A 192 -10.31 -1.94 1.71
N SER A 193 -11.57 -1.90 2.14
CA SER A 193 -12.29 -3.09 2.58
C SER A 193 -13.59 -3.29 1.81
N CYS A 194 -14.01 -4.54 1.71
CA CYS A 194 -15.29 -4.93 1.14
C CYS A 194 -15.78 -6.26 1.71
N LYS A 195 -17.07 -6.53 1.57
CA LYS A 195 -17.67 -7.84 1.82
C LYS A 195 -17.67 -8.65 0.54
N ILE A 196 -17.26 -9.91 0.64
CA ILE A 196 -17.30 -10.87 -0.45
C ILE A 196 -18.43 -11.85 -0.20
N VAL A 197 -19.33 -11.99 -1.17
CA VAL A 197 -20.47 -12.89 -1.10
C VAL A 197 -20.22 -14.11 -1.97
N GLN A 198 -19.99 -15.25 -1.33
CA GLN A 198 -19.81 -16.54 -2.00
C GLN A 198 -21.15 -17.26 -2.09
N LYS A 199 -21.61 -17.51 -3.32
CA LYS A 199 -22.81 -18.31 -3.58
C LYS A 199 -22.41 -19.77 -3.74
N VAL A 200 -22.97 -20.64 -2.89
CA VAL A 200 -22.79 -22.09 -3.00
C VAL A 200 -24.14 -22.71 -3.29
N GLU A 201 -24.19 -23.55 -4.32
CA GLU A 201 -25.43 -24.24 -4.70
C GLU A 201 -26.00 -25.05 -3.52
N GLY A 202 -27.30 -24.88 -3.26
CA GLY A 202 -27.99 -25.54 -2.16
C GLY A 202 -27.63 -25.04 -0.75
N LYS A 203 -26.88 -23.94 -0.61
CA LYS A 203 -26.52 -23.36 0.71
C LYS A 203 -26.76 -21.85 0.76
N SER A 204 -26.97 -21.33 1.96
CA SER A 204 -27.02 -19.88 2.19
C SER A 204 -25.69 -19.23 1.77
N PRO A 205 -25.73 -18.02 1.18
CA PRO A 205 -24.51 -17.30 0.84
C PRO A 205 -23.61 -17.09 2.06
N ILE A 206 -22.31 -17.23 1.85
CA ILE A 206 -21.30 -16.98 2.88
C ILE A 206 -20.70 -15.60 2.62
N THR A 207 -20.74 -14.74 3.63
CA THR A 207 -20.16 -13.40 3.59
C THR A 207 -18.88 -13.36 4.43
N THR A 208 -17.81 -12.83 3.84
CA THR A 208 -16.50 -12.62 4.50
C THR A 208 -16.00 -11.21 4.18
N CYS A 209 -15.44 -10.51 5.16
CA CYS A 209 -14.76 -9.24 4.93
C CYS A 209 -13.34 -9.46 4.39
N VAL A 210 -12.94 -8.66 3.41
CA VAL A 210 -11.57 -8.59 2.90
C VAL A 210 -11.12 -7.15 2.97
N GLY A 211 -9.91 -6.93 3.51
CA GLY A 211 -9.20 -5.66 3.49
C GLY A 211 -7.85 -5.77 2.80
N SER A 212 -7.55 -4.80 1.95
CA SER A 212 -6.20 -4.49 1.45
C SER A 212 -5.68 -3.25 2.19
N THR A 213 -4.44 -3.27 2.67
CA THR A 213 -3.86 -2.11 3.38
C THR A 213 -2.43 -1.82 2.93
N HIS A 214 -2.02 -0.56 3.09
CA HIS A 214 -0.66 -0.13 2.85
C HIS A 214 -0.30 0.94 3.89
N PHE A 215 0.56 0.59 4.85
CA PHE A 215 0.99 1.49 5.91
C PHE A 215 2.14 2.38 5.41
N GLY A 216 2.30 3.56 6.01
CA GLY A 216 3.50 4.37 5.74
C GLY A 216 4.73 3.74 6.38
N PRO A 217 5.92 3.76 5.76
CA PRO A 217 7.11 3.29 6.45
C PRO A 217 7.44 4.13 7.70
N PRO A 218 7.76 3.50 8.84
CA PRO A 218 8.16 4.24 10.04
C PRO A 218 9.36 5.15 9.76
N ILE A 219 9.34 6.38 10.27
CA ILE A 219 10.39 7.37 9.97
C ILE A 219 11.76 6.88 10.43
N GLY A 220 11.80 6.17 11.55
CA GLY A 220 13.03 5.62 12.11
C GLY A 220 13.72 4.55 11.24
N VAL A 221 13.04 4.03 10.21
CA VAL A 221 13.57 3.02 9.28
C VAL A 221 14.18 3.67 8.04
N LEU A 222 13.90 4.95 7.79
CA LEU A 222 14.37 5.67 6.61
C LEU A 222 15.72 6.34 6.90
N GLU A 223 16.78 5.90 6.20
CA GLU A 223 18.16 6.37 6.42
C GLU A 223 18.32 7.89 6.30
N VAL A 224 17.52 8.54 5.46
CA VAL A 224 17.50 9.99 5.26
C VAL A 224 17.21 10.77 6.56
N PHE A 225 16.63 10.12 7.57
CA PHE A 225 16.31 10.72 8.87
C PHE A 225 17.24 10.30 10.01
N ASN A 226 18.34 9.57 9.74
CA ASN A 226 19.29 9.11 10.76
C ASN A 226 19.93 10.23 11.61
N GLY A 227 19.91 11.48 11.13
CA GLY A 227 20.38 12.67 11.87
C GLY A 227 19.27 13.44 12.62
N MET A 228 18.01 13.02 12.54
CA MET A 228 16.89 13.75 13.10
C MET A 228 16.77 13.53 14.62
N PRO A 229 16.57 14.58 15.44
CA PRO A 229 16.31 14.43 16.87
C PRO A 229 15.14 13.46 17.15
N LYS A 230 15.32 12.55 18.12
CA LYS A 230 14.31 11.51 18.46
C LYS A 230 12.92 12.06 18.77
N PHE A 231 12.81 13.25 19.36
CA PHE A 231 11.51 13.86 19.64
C PHE A 231 10.77 14.27 18.36
N LEU A 232 11.50 14.68 17.31
CA LEU A 232 10.91 14.97 15.99
C LEU A 232 10.51 13.69 15.28
N ILE A 233 11.34 12.64 15.35
CA ILE A 233 10.97 11.31 14.84
C ILE A 233 9.66 10.86 15.48
N ASN A 234 9.55 10.90 16.81
CA ASN A 234 8.33 10.50 17.53
C ASN A 234 7.12 11.40 17.22
N LEU A 235 7.32 12.67 16.89
CA LEU A 235 6.23 13.59 16.56
C LEU A 235 5.69 13.34 15.14
N LEU A 236 6.59 13.06 14.20
CA LEU A 236 6.31 12.93 12.78
C LEU A 236 5.95 11.50 12.38
N ASP A 237 6.38 10.52 13.16
CA ASP A 237 6.02 9.12 12.98
C ASP A 237 4.61 8.89 13.51
N LYS A 238 3.71 8.54 12.59
CA LYS A 238 2.29 8.29 12.85
C LYS A 238 1.90 6.84 12.69
N TYR A 239 2.90 5.96 12.65
CA TYR A 239 2.69 4.53 12.41
C TYR A 239 1.76 3.90 13.45
N SER A 240 1.97 4.18 14.74
CA SER A 240 1.11 3.67 15.81
C SER A 240 -0.36 4.09 15.62
N GLU A 241 -0.61 5.35 15.28
CA GLU A 241 -1.95 5.84 15.04
C GLU A 241 -2.62 5.15 13.84
N GLN A 242 -1.87 4.88 12.75
CA GLN A 242 -2.36 4.10 11.61
C GLN A 242 -2.79 2.68 11.99
N ILE A 243 -2.05 2.03 12.90
CA ILE A 243 -2.45 0.71 13.44
C ILE A 243 -3.83 0.82 14.10
N GLY A 244 -4.05 1.89 14.86
CA GLY A 244 -5.35 2.14 15.50
C GLY A 244 -6.49 2.27 14.52
N GLU A 245 -6.28 3.02 13.44
CA GLU A 245 -7.28 3.22 12.39
C GLU A 245 -7.60 1.90 11.66
N ALA A 246 -6.59 1.07 11.37
CA ALA A 246 -6.81 -0.27 10.80
C ALA A 246 -7.55 -1.20 11.78
N CYS A 247 -7.24 -1.13 13.08
CA CYS A 247 -7.96 -1.88 14.11
C CYS A 247 -9.44 -1.49 14.18
N ASP A 248 -9.77 -0.22 13.96
CA ASP A 248 -11.15 0.25 14.02
C ASP A 248 -11.99 -0.25 12.83
N VAL A 249 -11.38 -0.40 11.64
CA VAL A 249 -12.00 -1.11 10.51
C VAL A 249 -12.33 -2.56 10.88
N VAL A 250 -11.36 -3.28 11.44
CA VAL A 250 -11.53 -4.68 11.87
C VAL A 250 -12.61 -4.82 12.95
N LYS A 251 -12.62 -3.93 13.95
CA LYS A 251 -13.65 -3.92 14.99
C LYS A 251 -15.04 -3.69 14.39
N GLY A 252 -15.14 -2.94 13.29
CA GLY A 252 -16.36 -2.80 12.50
C GLY A 252 -16.88 -4.16 12.02
N TRP A 253 -16.03 -4.98 11.41
CA TRP A 253 -16.40 -6.33 10.96
C TRP A 253 -16.89 -7.20 12.12
N LYS A 254 -16.19 -7.16 13.26
CA LYS A 254 -16.58 -7.91 14.46
C LYS A 254 -17.93 -7.48 15.02
N LYS A 255 -18.24 -6.18 15.02
CA LYS A 255 -19.55 -5.65 15.45
C LYS A 255 -20.69 -6.17 14.59
N GLU A 256 -20.42 -6.42 13.31
CA GLU A 256 -21.37 -7.04 12.37
C GLU A 256 -21.41 -8.57 12.47
N GLY A 257 -20.61 -9.18 13.35
CA GLY A 257 -20.49 -10.63 13.47
C GLY A 257 -19.83 -11.28 12.25
N LEU A 258 -19.06 -10.51 11.47
CA LEU A 258 -18.40 -10.98 10.27
C LEU A 258 -16.95 -11.36 10.55
N GLU A 259 -16.55 -12.44 9.90
CA GLU A 259 -15.17 -12.87 9.80
C GLU A 259 -14.48 -12.13 8.65
N GLY A 260 -13.17 -11.93 8.75
CA GLY A 260 -12.44 -11.33 7.66
C GLY A 260 -10.94 -11.50 7.67
N VAL A 261 -10.34 -11.10 6.56
CA VAL A 261 -8.91 -11.07 6.33
C VAL A 261 -8.46 -9.64 6.02
N LEU A 262 -7.35 -9.20 6.62
CA LEU A 262 -6.66 -7.96 6.31
C LEU A 262 -5.26 -8.30 5.82
N ALA A 263 -4.95 -7.99 4.56
CA ALA A 263 -3.67 -8.30 3.93
C ALA A 263 -3.05 -7.08 3.27
N GLY A 264 -1.73 -7.04 3.19
CA GLY A 264 -1.01 -5.99 2.47
C GLY A 264 0.38 -5.75 2.99
N ASP A 265 0.92 -4.61 2.59
CA ASP A 265 2.23 -4.12 3.01
C ASP A 265 2.07 -3.26 4.27
N PHE A 266 2.49 -3.81 5.39
CA PHE A 266 2.42 -3.12 6.68
C PHE A 266 3.66 -2.30 6.97
N ASN A 267 4.72 -2.38 6.14
CA ASN A 267 5.99 -1.68 6.36
C ASN A 267 6.59 -1.85 7.78
N ALA A 268 6.25 -2.94 8.47
CA ALA A 268 6.81 -3.30 9.77
C ALA A 268 7.49 -4.68 9.66
N PRO A 269 8.84 -4.73 9.73
CA PRO A 269 9.58 -5.99 9.74
C PRO A 269 9.10 -6.88 10.89
N VAL A 270 8.87 -8.16 10.64
CA VAL A 270 8.33 -9.11 11.65
C VAL A 270 9.20 -9.24 12.92
N ASN A 271 10.49 -8.92 12.84
CA ASN A 271 11.41 -8.88 13.98
C ASN A 271 11.56 -7.47 14.62
N GLY A 272 10.83 -6.48 14.11
CA GLY A 272 10.89 -5.08 14.50
C GLY A 272 10.06 -4.72 15.73
N ARG A 273 10.27 -3.51 16.25
CA ARG A 273 9.47 -2.97 17.37
C ARG A 273 8.03 -2.71 16.94
N GLU A 274 7.88 -2.15 15.75
CA GLU A 274 6.64 -1.72 15.13
C GLU A 274 5.73 -2.92 14.88
N TYR A 275 6.30 -4.06 14.49
CA TYR A 275 5.56 -5.31 14.37
C TYR A 275 5.01 -5.82 15.69
N ARG A 276 5.77 -5.74 16.80
CA ARG A 276 5.27 -6.17 18.12
C ARG A 276 4.06 -5.36 18.54
N GLU A 277 4.08 -4.06 18.27
CA GLU A 277 2.93 -3.18 18.54
C GLU A 277 1.75 -3.51 17.62
N LEU A 278 1.99 -3.67 16.31
CA LEU A 278 0.98 -4.06 15.34
C LEU A 278 0.31 -5.38 15.73
N LYS A 279 1.10 -6.40 16.08
CA LYS A 279 0.63 -7.72 16.52
C LYS A 279 -0.22 -7.61 17.78
N ALA A 280 0.23 -6.85 18.78
CA ALA A 280 -0.53 -6.66 20.01
C ALA A 280 -1.89 -6.00 19.72
N ARG A 281 -1.91 -4.90 18.97
CA ARG A 281 -3.13 -4.12 18.74
C ARG A 281 -4.12 -4.81 17.79
N LEU A 282 -3.64 -5.46 16.73
CA LEU A 282 -4.50 -6.28 15.87
C LEU A 282 -5.00 -7.52 16.62
N GLY A 283 -4.18 -8.10 17.51
CA GLY A 283 -4.58 -9.14 18.45
C GLY A 283 -5.74 -8.71 19.34
N ASP A 284 -5.64 -7.53 19.96
CA ASP A 284 -6.70 -6.93 20.78
C ASP A 284 -7.97 -6.64 19.96
N ALA A 285 -7.83 -6.33 18.67
CA ALA A 285 -8.94 -6.19 17.73
C ALA A 285 -9.59 -7.53 17.34
N GLY A 286 -9.00 -8.67 17.74
CA GLY A 286 -9.48 -10.02 17.47
C GLY A 286 -8.94 -10.64 16.19
N MET A 287 -7.79 -10.16 15.70
CA MET A 287 -7.09 -10.74 14.56
C MET A 287 -5.96 -11.68 15.03
N ALA A 288 -5.69 -12.70 14.24
CA ALA A 288 -4.51 -13.54 14.35
C ALA A 288 -3.75 -13.51 13.03
N LEU A 289 -2.43 -13.65 13.09
CA LEU A 289 -1.62 -13.81 11.88
C LEU A 289 -2.03 -15.12 11.18
N ILE A 290 -2.16 -15.09 9.85
CA ILE A 290 -2.61 -16.27 9.10
C ILE A 290 -1.67 -17.47 9.25
N ASP A 291 -0.36 -17.20 9.36
CA ASP A 291 0.67 -18.23 9.53
C ASP A 291 1.75 -17.75 10.50
N LYS A 292 2.08 -18.54 11.52
CA LYS A 292 3.18 -18.19 12.44
C LYS A 292 4.56 -18.36 11.81
N GLY A 293 4.65 -19.05 10.67
CA GLY A 293 5.86 -19.20 9.88
C GLY A 293 6.49 -17.87 9.50
N PHE A 294 5.70 -16.82 9.28
CA PHE A 294 6.22 -15.45 9.05
C PHE A 294 7.17 -14.96 10.16
N GLU A 295 7.00 -15.47 11.38
CA GLU A 295 7.82 -15.13 12.55
C GLU A 295 9.03 -16.06 12.74
N ALA A 296 9.14 -17.12 11.94
CA ALA A 296 10.23 -18.08 12.05
C ALA A 296 11.54 -17.53 11.48
N GLU A 297 12.64 -17.84 12.15
CA GLU A 297 13.98 -17.53 11.63
C GLU A 297 14.20 -18.24 10.29
N GLY A 298 14.70 -17.50 9.29
CA GLY A 298 14.92 -18.02 7.93
C GLY A 298 13.66 -18.04 7.04
N TRP A 299 12.53 -17.50 7.49
CA TRP A 299 11.37 -17.33 6.62
C TRP A 299 11.70 -16.47 5.39
N PRO A 300 11.15 -16.78 4.20
CA PRO A 300 11.42 -15.99 3.00
C PRO A 300 11.06 -14.51 3.20
N SER A 301 12.02 -13.63 2.89
CA SER A 301 11.81 -12.18 2.74
C SER A 301 10.58 -11.92 1.86
N THR A 302 9.79 -10.91 2.17
CA THR A 302 8.78 -10.38 1.22
C THR A 302 9.34 -9.25 0.40
N VAL A 303 10.52 -8.72 0.73
CA VAL A 303 11.27 -7.86 -0.19
C VAL A 303 12.09 -8.73 -1.14
N ASN A 304 12.06 -8.43 -2.43
CA ASN A 304 12.91 -8.98 -3.48
C ASN A 304 14.13 -8.05 -3.64
N PRO A 305 15.33 -8.40 -3.12
CA PRO A 305 16.48 -7.49 -3.14
C PRO A 305 17.00 -7.15 -4.53
N GLU A 306 16.88 -8.08 -5.48
CA GLU A 306 17.32 -7.86 -6.87
C GLU A 306 16.41 -6.83 -7.54
N SER A 307 15.10 -7.06 -7.45
CA SER A 307 14.10 -6.09 -7.88
C SER A 307 14.19 -4.76 -7.13
N ASP A 308 14.43 -4.75 -5.81
CA ASP A 308 14.58 -3.52 -5.01
C ASP A 308 15.75 -2.69 -5.54
N ARG A 309 16.90 -3.33 -5.76
CA ARG A 309 18.07 -2.67 -6.34
C ARG A 309 17.80 -2.14 -7.75
N MET A 310 17.07 -2.88 -8.58
CA MET A 310 16.73 -2.46 -9.94
C MET A 310 15.68 -1.35 -9.99
N LEU A 311 14.65 -1.43 -9.14
CA LEU A 311 13.45 -0.59 -9.20
C LEU A 311 13.53 0.66 -8.32
N THR A 312 14.21 0.57 -7.18
CA THR A 312 14.32 1.66 -6.21
C THR A 312 15.77 2.15 -6.03
N GLY A 313 16.76 1.39 -6.48
CA GLY A 313 18.17 1.63 -6.16
C GLY A 313 18.55 1.24 -4.73
N GLY A 314 17.62 0.62 -3.99
CA GLY A 314 17.77 0.19 -2.62
C GLY A 314 18.61 -1.07 -2.44
N GLY A 315 18.80 -1.44 -1.18
CA GLY A 315 19.51 -2.65 -0.76
C GLY A 315 18.79 -3.37 0.37
N ARG A 316 17.45 -3.30 0.42
CA ARG A 316 16.67 -3.96 1.46
C ARG A 316 16.79 -5.48 1.30
N THR A 317 17.27 -6.16 2.34
CA THR A 317 17.45 -7.63 2.34
C THR A 317 16.82 -8.26 3.57
N GLY A 318 16.16 -9.41 3.39
CA GLY A 318 15.75 -10.27 4.51
C GLY A 318 14.59 -9.72 5.35
N MET A 319 13.76 -8.83 4.79
CA MET A 319 12.64 -8.22 5.51
C MET A 319 11.31 -8.85 5.08
N VAL A 320 10.48 -9.17 6.07
CA VAL A 320 9.08 -9.56 5.89
C VAL A 320 8.24 -8.36 6.30
N LEU A 321 7.73 -7.64 5.31
CA LEU A 321 6.92 -6.41 5.45
C LEU A 321 5.45 -6.65 5.10
N ASP A 322 5.20 -7.67 4.29
CA ASP A 322 3.89 -8.05 3.77
C ASP A 322 3.39 -9.28 4.52
N TYR A 323 2.14 -9.24 4.99
CA TYR A 323 1.51 -10.38 5.63
C TYR A 323 -0.01 -10.30 5.58
N ALA A 324 -0.69 -11.31 6.11
CA ALA A 324 -2.14 -11.35 6.22
C ALA A 324 -2.59 -11.76 7.62
N TRP A 325 -3.67 -11.12 8.08
CA TRP A 325 -4.30 -11.36 9.38
C TRP A 325 -5.73 -11.83 9.17
N ILE A 326 -6.22 -12.73 10.01
CA ILE A 326 -7.56 -13.31 9.95
C ILE A 326 -8.32 -13.10 11.27
N SER A 327 -9.65 -13.04 11.22
CA SER A 327 -10.51 -12.85 12.40
C SER A 327 -11.72 -13.78 12.43
N GLY A 328 -12.39 -13.82 13.58
CA GLY A 328 -13.76 -14.32 13.71
C GLY A 328 -13.92 -15.84 13.72
N GLY A 329 -12.84 -16.62 13.92
CA GLY A 329 -12.89 -18.08 13.91
C GLY A 329 -12.51 -18.70 12.56
N LEU A 330 -12.02 -17.88 11.63
CA LEU A 330 -11.26 -18.36 10.49
C LEU A 330 -9.98 -19.06 10.95
N GLU A 331 -9.67 -20.15 10.28
CA GLU A 331 -8.36 -20.78 10.25
C GLU A 331 -7.77 -20.56 8.86
N GLY A 332 -6.46 -20.61 8.74
CA GLY A 332 -5.82 -20.49 7.45
C GLY A 332 -4.39 -21.00 7.45
N GLU A 333 -3.85 -21.06 6.24
CA GLU A 333 -2.45 -21.32 5.93
C GLU A 333 -1.97 -20.20 5.00
N GLY A 334 -0.74 -19.74 5.23
CA GLY A 334 -0.12 -18.65 4.48
C GLY A 334 1.20 -19.07 3.88
N ALA A 335 1.58 -18.46 2.77
CA ALA A 335 2.87 -18.68 2.12
C ALA A 335 3.37 -17.37 1.49
N VAL A 336 4.69 -17.23 1.40
CA VAL A 336 5.32 -16.22 0.56
C VAL A 336 5.65 -16.85 -0.78
N GLY A 337 5.14 -16.29 -1.87
CA GLY A 337 5.48 -16.74 -3.20
C GLY A 337 6.81 -16.13 -3.63
N LYS A 338 7.90 -16.90 -3.61
CA LYS A 338 9.14 -16.42 -4.26
C LYS A 338 8.86 -16.20 -5.76
N VAL A 339 9.25 -15.04 -6.27
CA VAL A 339 9.22 -14.72 -7.69
C VAL A 339 10.67 -14.72 -8.16
N GLU A 340 11.11 -15.81 -8.77
CA GLU A 340 12.42 -15.82 -9.43
C GLU A 340 12.41 -14.78 -10.56
N VAL A 341 13.47 -13.98 -10.64
CA VAL A 341 13.71 -13.08 -11.77
C VAL A 341 14.25 -13.97 -12.89
N GLU A 342 13.50 -14.12 -13.98
CA GLU A 342 13.85 -15.06 -15.05
C GLU A 342 14.91 -14.50 -16.03
N GLY A 343 15.40 -13.26 -15.83
CA GLY A 343 16.49 -12.71 -16.64
C GLY A 343 17.15 -11.44 -16.08
N GLU A 344 17.96 -10.78 -16.91
CA GLU A 344 18.83 -9.65 -16.50
C GLU A 344 18.19 -8.26 -16.72
N GLU A 345 16.98 -8.17 -17.28
CA GLU A 345 16.35 -6.89 -17.64
C GLU A 345 15.25 -6.45 -16.66
N GLY A 346 15.18 -5.14 -16.36
CA GLY A 346 14.31 -4.58 -15.31
C GLY A 346 12.78 -4.78 -15.50
N TRP A 347 12.33 -5.28 -16.66
CA TRP A 347 10.92 -5.64 -16.88
C TRP A 347 10.57 -7.05 -16.40
N GLU A 348 11.56 -7.91 -16.15
CA GLU A 348 11.37 -9.27 -15.59
C GLU A 348 11.09 -9.24 -14.07
N CYS A 349 11.32 -8.07 -13.45
CA CYS A 349 10.99 -7.80 -12.06
C CYS A 349 9.55 -7.30 -11.90
N ILE A 350 8.59 -8.19 -11.61
CA ILE A 350 7.18 -7.80 -11.37
C ILE A 350 7.07 -6.67 -10.33
N SER A 351 7.77 -6.86 -9.21
CA SER A 351 7.80 -5.94 -8.08
C SER A 351 9.06 -6.17 -7.24
N ASP A 352 9.44 -5.18 -6.44
CA ASP A 352 10.41 -5.27 -5.33
C ASP A 352 9.81 -5.95 -4.09
N HIS A 353 8.54 -6.31 -4.12
CA HIS A 353 7.90 -7.15 -3.12
C HIS A 353 7.42 -8.50 -3.71
N TYR A 354 7.65 -9.57 -2.99
CA TYR A 354 7.05 -10.88 -3.21
C TYR A 354 5.62 -10.93 -2.67
N PRO A 355 4.72 -11.69 -3.33
CA PRO A 355 3.35 -11.83 -2.86
C PRO A 355 3.22 -12.67 -1.59
N VAL A 356 2.24 -12.30 -0.80
CA VAL A 356 1.66 -13.12 0.27
C VAL A 356 0.45 -13.85 -0.29
N MET A 357 0.48 -15.16 -0.23
CA MET A 357 -0.59 -16.04 -0.68
C MET A 357 -1.21 -16.70 0.55
N GLY A 358 -2.53 -16.84 0.57
CA GLY A 358 -3.21 -17.45 1.71
C GLY A 358 -4.43 -18.24 1.29
N LYS A 359 -4.76 -19.24 2.09
CA LYS A 359 -6.03 -19.96 2.00
C LYS A 359 -6.63 -20.04 3.38
N PHE A 360 -7.88 -19.65 3.53
CA PHE A 360 -8.55 -19.62 4.82
C PHE A 360 -9.94 -20.22 4.74
N TRP A 361 -10.41 -20.80 5.84
CA TRP A 361 -11.67 -21.50 5.97
C TRP A 361 -12.27 -21.31 7.37
N ARG A 362 -13.59 -21.45 7.48
CA ARG A 362 -14.25 -21.50 8.80
C ARG A 362 -13.90 -22.79 9.52
N ARG A 363 -13.49 -22.69 10.79
CA ARG A 363 -13.40 -23.85 11.68
C ARG A 363 -14.76 -24.56 11.71
N LYS A 364 -14.78 -25.89 11.54
CA LYS A 364 -16.01 -26.66 11.77
C LYS A 364 -16.42 -26.44 13.22
N GLN A 365 -17.61 -25.90 13.46
CA GLN A 365 -18.18 -25.94 14.80
C GLN A 365 -18.45 -27.42 15.11
N GLU A 366 -17.57 -28.04 15.88
CA GLU A 366 -17.85 -29.32 16.51
C GLU A 366 -19.03 -29.09 17.47
N GLY A 367 -20.12 -29.81 17.24
CA GLY A 367 -21.42 -29.55 17.84
C GLY A 367 -21.35 -29.46 19.37
N ARG A 368 -21.99 -28.42 19.91
CA ARG A 368 -22.43 -28.38 21.31
C ARG A 368 -23.73 -29.13 21.49
#